data_AF-A0A8J3WMT4-F1
#
_entry.id   AF-A0A8J3WMT4-F1
#
_cell.length_a   1.000
_cell.length_b   1.000
_cell.length_c   1.000
_cell.angle_alpha   90.00
_cell.angle_beta   90.00
_cell.angle_gamma   90.00
#
_symmetry.space_group_name_H-M   'P 1'
#
loop_
_entity.id
_entity.type
_entity.pdbx_description
1 polymer ?
#
loop_
_entity_poly.entity_id
_entity_poly.type
_entity_poly.pdbx_seq_one_letter_code
_entity_poly.pdbx_strand_id
1 'polypeptide(L)'
;MIICGHCQDRHATVTAVRACSQGIQVTPCHWLVDCGYDEDGGMIATACGADSYTTDYGWRCTAGHSHVSAEVRAAEGWDYVTEDEAAGYLKNTGRTPVLMNGHTWTP
;
A
#
# COMPACT_ATOMS: atom_id res chain seq x y z
N MET A 1 17.48 -3.97 2.59
CA MET A 1 17.37 -3.87 4.06
C MET A 1 16.20 -2.97 4.39
N ILE A 2 15.38 -3.34 5.37
CA ILE A 2 14.11 -2.66 5.71
C ILE A 2 14.22 -2.11 7.13
N ILE A 3 13.87 -0.85 7.35
CA ILE A 3 13.81 -0.25 8.69
C ILE A 3 12.46 -0.61 9.31
N CYS A 4 12.47 -1.31 10.44
CA CYS A 4 11.26 -1.68 11.15
C CYS A 4 10.72 -0.50 11.96
N GLY A 5 9.45 -0.15 11.75
CA GLY A 5 8.75 0.90 12.47
C GLY A 5 8.62 0.60 13.96
N HIS A 6 8.59 -0.67 14.33
CA HIS A 6 8.44 -1.07 15.72
C HIS A 6 9.74 -0.92 16.52
N CYS A 7 10.81 -1.62 16.13
CA CYS A 7 12.08 -1.63 16.88
C CYS A 7 13.08 -0.57 16.41
N GLN A 8 12.79 0.13 15.32
CA GLN A 8 13.67 1.11 14.66
C GLN A 8 15.01 0.53 14.14
N ASP A 9 15.14 -0.80 14.09
CA ASP A 9 16.33 -1.51 13.59
C ASP A 9 16.13 -2.05 12.16
N ARG A 10 17.23 -2.47 11.53
CA ARG A 10 17.26 -2.98 10.16
C ARG A 10 17.04 -4.49 10.14
N HIS A 11 16.02 -4.90 9.40
CA HIS A 11 15.75 -6.31 9.09
C HIS A 11 16.10 -6.61 7.64
N ALA A 12 16.64 -7.82 7.41
CA ALA A 12 16.99 -8.28 6.07
C ALA A 12 15.75 -8.55 5.20
N THR A 13 14.62 -8.96 5.82
CA THR A 13 13.41 -9.40 5.12
C THR A 13 12.14 -8.88 5.78
N VAL A 14 11.05 -8.84 5.01
CA VAL A 14 9.70 -8.50 5.48
C VAL A 14 9.21 -9.49 6.55
N THR A 15 9.52 -10.77 6.39
CA THR A 15 9.20 -11.82 7.37
C THR A 15 9.84 -11.52 8.73
N ALA A 16 11.07 -11.01 8.74
CA ALA A 16 11.75 -10.62 9.98
C ALA A 16 11.12 -9.37 10.62
N VAL A 17 10.67 -8.38 9.84
CA VAL A 17 9.88 -7.24 10.36
C VAL A 17 8.56 -7.73 10.96
N ARG A 18 7.83 -8.62 10.26
CA ARG A 18 6.58 -9.22 10.76
C ARG A 18 6.77 -9.97 12.06
N ALA A 19 7.82 -10.77 12.18
CA ALA A 19 8.16 -11.48 13.41
C ALA A 19 8.49 -10.50 14.55
N CYS A 20 9.21 -9.40 14.25
CA CYS A 20 9.53 -8.36 15.24
C CYS A 20 8.28 -7.66 15.79
N SER A 21 7.23 -7.52 14.97
CA SER A 21 5.95 -6.93 15.37
C SER A 21 4.93 -7.93 15.91
N GLN A 22 5.26 -9.22 16.08
CA GLN A 22 4.32 -10.19 16.64
C GLN A 22 4.04 -9.88 18.12
N GLY A 23 2.76 -9.78 18.49
CA GLY A 23 2.31 -9.61 19.88
C GLY A 23 2.09 -8.16 20.33
N ILE A 24 2.26 -7.19 19.43
CA ILE A 24 1.94 -5.77 19.66
C ILE A 24 0.81 -5.34 18.71
N GLN A 25 0.04 -4.34 19.15
CA GLN A 25 -1.12 -3.81 18.44
C GLN A 25 -0.72 -2.91 17.26
N VAL A 26 0.38 -3.25 16.57
CA VAL A 26 0.93 -2.53 15.43
C VAL A 26 1.26 -3.55 14.36
N THR A 27 0.50 -3.55 13.27
CA THR A 27 0.77 -4.42 12.13
C THR A 27 1.80 -3.72 11.26
N PRO A 28 2.92 -4.35 10.85
CA PRO A 28 3.83 -3.71 9.91
C PRO A 28 3.10 -3.50 8.57
N CYS A 29 3.40 -2.41 7.88
CA CYS A 29 2.76 -2.05 6.62
C CYS A 29 2.82 -3.22 5.61
N HIS A 30 1.71 -3.95 5.45
CA HIS A 30 1.66 -5.11 4.56
C HIS A 30 1.49 -4.71 3.08
N TRP A 31 1.24 -3.42 2.82
CA TRP A 31 1.02 -2.85 1.49
C TRP A 31 2.33 -2.50 0.75
N LEU A 32 3.45 -2.94 1.34
CA LEU A 32 4.62 -3.59 0.74
C LEU A 32 5.42 -2.96 -0.40
N VAL A 33 5.12 -1.79 -0.94
CA VAL A 33 6.02 -1.22 -1.94
C VAL A 33 6.08 0.30 -1.92
N ASP A 34 7.18 0.84 -1.39
CA ASP A 34 7.68 2.14 -1.84
C ASP A 34 8.27 1.89 -3.24
N CYS A 35 7.60 2.42 -4.26
CA CYS A 35 7.99 2.25 -5.66
C CYS A 35 8.95 3.38 -6.02
N GLY A 36 10.23 3.04 -6.19
CA GLY A 36 11.22 3.91 -6.81
C GLY A 36 11.41 3.57 -8.28
N TYR A 37 12.13 4.41 -9.00
CA TYR A 37 12.71 4.07 -10.30
C TYR A 37 14.23 4.01 -10.13
N ASP A 38 14.87 2.99 -10.70
CA ASP A 38 16.32 2.96 -10.83
C ASP A 38 16.80 4.02 -11.84
N GLU A 39 18.13 4.15 -11.96
CA GLU A 39 18.76 5.10 -12.88
C GLU A 39 18.41 4.84 -14.36
N ASP A 40 17.95 3.63 -14.69
CA ASP A 40 17.54 3.20 -16.01
C ASP A 40 16.01 3.29 -16.22
N GLY A 41 15.27 3.78 -15.21
CA GLY A 41 13.80 3.88 -15.24
C GLY A 41 13.06 2.57 -14.95
N GLY A 42 13.75 1.53 -14.49
CA GLY A 42 13.16 0.30 -13.98
C GLY A 42 12.50 0.51 -12.62
N MET A 43 11.26 0.05 -12.46
CA MET A 43 10.56 0.17 -11.18
C MET A 43 11.22 -0.74 -10.12
N ILE A 44 11.73 -0.14 -9.05
CA ILE A 44 12.20 -0.86 -7.86
C ILE A 44 11.10 -0.88 -6.81
N ALA A 45 10.76 -2.08 -6.37
CA ALA A 45 9.82 -2.30 -5.29
C ALA A 45 10.55 -2.51 -3.94
N THR A 46 10.40 -1.58 -2.97
CA THR A 46 10.99 -1.74 -1.61
C THR A 46 9.91 -1.87 -0.54
N ALA A 47 10.03 -2.89 0.30
CA ALA A 47 9.06 -3.11 1.38
C ALA A 47 9.04 -1.98 2.42
N CYS A 48 7.83 -1.46 2.69
CA CYS A 48 7.57 -0.47 3.72
C CYS A 48 7.62 -1.12 5.11
N GLY A 49 8.68 -0.88 5.87
CA GLY A 49 8.82 -1.44 7.22
C GLY A 49 8.08 -0.66 8.31
N ALA A 50 7.33 0.38 7.95
CA ALA A 50 6.66 1.28 8.89
C ALA A 50 5.50 0.63 9.66
N ASP A 51 5.21 1.18 10.82
CA ASP A 51 4.06 0.81 11.64
C ASP A 51 2.75 1.23 10.97
N SER A 52 1.77 0.32 10.93
CA SER A 52 0.43 0.61 10.43
C SER A 52 -0.64 0.56 11.52
N TYR A 53 -1.66 1.38 11.33
CA TYR A 53 -2.79 1.55 12.22
C TYR A 53 -4.10 1.60 11.41
N THR A 54 -5.19 1.16 12.02
CA THR A 54 -6.53 1.26 11.44
C THR A 54 -7.10 2.66 11.63
N THR A 55 -7.97 3.04 10.71
CA THR A 55 -8.78 4.25 10.70
C THR A 55 -10.17 3.87 10.20
N ASP A 56 -11.16 4.76 10.35
CA ASP A 56 -12.49 4.55 9.77
C ASP A 56 -12.46 4.44 8.23
N TYR A 57 -11.37 4.92 7.62
CA TYR A 57 -11.15 4.90 6.18
C TYR A 57 -10.45 3.63 5.68
N GLY A 58 -9.92 2.78 6.57
CA GLY A 58 -9.06 1.64 6.23
C GLY A 58 -7.75 1.67 7.01
N TRP A 59 -6.63 1.36 6.36
CA TRP A 59 -5.31 1.28 6.99
C TRP A 59 -4.42 2.43 6.57
N ARG A 60 -3.59 2.93 7.50
CA ARG A 60 -2.53 3.92 7.22
C ARG A 60 -1.22 3.47 7.87
N CYS A 61 -0.08 3.85 7.31
CA CYS A 61 1.22 3.69 7.98
C CYS A 61 1.93 5.01 8.24
N THR A 62 2.89 4.99 9.16
CA THR A 62 3.67 6.20 9.54
C THR A 62 4.56 6.74 8.43
N ALA A 63 4.78 5.96 7.35
CA ALA A 63 5.47 6.42 6.14
C ALA A 63 4.54 7.04 5.08
N GLY A 64 3.22 7.11 5.33
CA GLY A 64 2.26 7.78 4.45
C GLY A 64 1.47 6.86 3.51
N HIS A 65 1.74 5.55 3.46
CA HIS A 65 0.90 4.62 2.70
C HIS A 65 -0.49 4.53 3.31
N SER A 66 -1.51 4.52 2.46
CA SER A 66 -2.90 4.38 2.83
C SER A 66 -3.56 3.32 1.97
N HIS A 67 -4.29 2.40 2.60
CA HIS A 67 -5.16 1.47 1.92
C HIS A 67 -6.60 1.69 2.37
N VAL A 68 -7.43 2.18 1.46
CA VAL A 68 -8.83 2.49 1.75
C VAL A 68 -9.67 1.22 1.76
N SER A 69 -10.56 1.07 2.75
CA SER A 69 -11.40 -0.14 2.86
C SER A 69 -12.31 -0.29 1.64
N ALA A 70 -12.63 -1.54 1.26
CA ALA A 70 -13.49 -1.80 0.11
C ALA A 70 -14.89 -1.16 0.26
N GLU A 71 -15.41 -1.10 1.48
CA GLU A 71 -16.70 -0.48 1.81
C GLU A 71 -16.68 1.04 1.53
N VAL A 72 -15.62 1.73 1.99
CA VAL A 72 -15.45 3.17 1.75
C VAL A 72 -15.29 3.46 0.26
N ARG A 73 -14.44 2.70 -0.43
CA ARG A 73 -14.24 2.83 -1.88
C ARG A 73 -15.54 2.64 -2.66
N ALA A 74 -16.33 1.63 -2.29
CA ALA A 74 -17.63 1.38 -2.88
C ALA A 74 -18.63 2.52 -2.60
N ALA A 75 -18.64 3.07 -1.39
CA ALA A 75 -19.50 4.20 -1.02
C ALA A 75 -19.12 5.49 -1.77
N GLU A 76 -17.84 5.69 -2.05
CA GLU A 76 -17.32 6.84 -2.79
C GLU A 76 -17.27 6.65 -4.31
N GLY A 77 -17.59 5.46 -4.82
CA GLY A 77 -17.69 5.19 -6.26
C GLY A 77 -16.35 5.02 -6.97
N TRP A 78 -15.34 4.47 -6.31
CA TRP A 78 -14.03 4.19 -6.92
C TRP A 78 -13.47 2.83 -6.49
N ASP A 79 -12.44 2.34 -7.18
CA ASP A 79 -11.72 1.11 -6.82
C ASP A 79 -10.25 1.17 -7.27
N TYR A 80 -9.42 0.31 -6.68
CA TYR A 80 -8.01 0.22 -7.08
C TYR A 80 -7.88 -0.55 -8.38
N VAL A 81 -6.93 -0.13 -9.21
CA VAL A 81 -6.58 -0.79 -10.46
C VAL A 81 -5.07 -1.02 -10.53
N THR A 82 -4.68 -2.19 -11.04
CA THR A 82 -3.28 -2.56 -11.26
C THR A 82 -2.87 -2.52 -12.72
N GLU A 83 -3.81 -2.63 -13.66
CA GLU A 83 -3.58 -2.71 -15.11
C GLU A 83 -4.73 -2.09 -15.94
N ASP A 84 -4.44 -1.66 -17.16
CA ASP A 84 -5.36 -0.90 -18.02
C ASP A 84 -6.66 -1.66 -18.37
N GLU A 85 -6.59 -2.97 -18.57
CA GLU A 85 -7.77 -3.80 -18.84
C GLU A 85 -8.76 -3.77 -17.65
N ALA A 86 -8.23 -3.82 -16.43
CA ALA A 86 -9.03 -3.70 -15.22
C ALA A 86 -9.61 -2.29 -15.05
N ALA A 87 -8.95 -1.25 -15.57
CA ALA A 87 -9.46 0.12 -15.53
C ALA A 87 -10.70 0.27 -16.43
N GLY A 88 -10.67 -0.36 -17.61
CA GLY A 88 -11.82 -0.43 -18.52
C GLY A 88 -13.03 -1.11 -17.89
N TYR A 89 -12.82 -2.22 -17.18
CA TYR A 89 -13.88 -2.91 -16.45
C TYR A 89 -14.49 -2.02 -15.35
N LEU A 90 -13.67 -1.36 -14.53
CA LEU A 90 -14.15 -0.48 -13.46
C LEU A 90 -15.00 0.68 -13.99
N LYS A 91 -14.56 1.31 -15.10
CA LYS A 91 -15.35 2.36 -15.77
C LYS A 91 -16.73 1.86 -16.20
N ASN A 92 -16.83 0.64 -16.72
CA ASN A 92 -18.11 0.05 -17.11
C ASN A 92 -19.05 -0.23 -15.93
N THR A 93 -18.51 -0.35 -14.71
CA THR A 93 -19.30 -0.48 -13.47
C THR A 93 -19.67 0.86 -12.83
N GLY A 94 -19.31 1.99 -13.46
CA GLY A 94 -19.52 3.33 -12.91
C GLY A 94 -18.54 3.71 -11.79
N ARG A 95 -17.46 2.95 -11.61
CA ARG A 95 -16.41 3.22 -10.62
C ARG A 95 -15.22 3.94 -11.25
N THR A 96 -14.67 4.91 -10.53
CA THR A 96 -13.42 5.57 -10.93
C THR A 96 -12.22 4.66 -10.62
N PRO A 97 -11.36 4.34 -11.60
CA PRO A 97 -10.15 3.57 -11.35
C PRO A 97 -9.05 4.45 -10.73
N VAL A 98 -8.46 3.97 -9.63
CA VAL A 98 -7.39 4.64 -8.89
C VAL A 98 -6.19 3.71 -8.78
N LEU A 99 -4.98 4.22 -9.03
CA LEU A 99 -3.75 3.46 -8.87
C LEU A 99 -3.45 3.22 -7.38
N MET A 100 -2.76 2.12 -7.08
CA MET A 100 -2.40 1.77 -5.70
C MET A 100 -1.46 2.78 -5.02
N ASN A 101 -0.78 3.63 -5.78
CA ASN A 101 0.02 4.74 -5.26
C ASN A 101 -0.81 6.00 -4.91
N GLY A 102 -2.14 5.94 -5.03
CA GLY A 102 -3.06 7.04 -4.71
C GLY A 102 -3.31 8.02 -5.86
N HIS A 103 -2.68 7.84 -7.02
CA HIS A 103 -2.97 8.66 -8.20
C HIS A 103 -4.19 8.13 -8.97
N THR A 104 -4.96 9.01 -9.60
CA THR A 104 -6.03 8.60 -10.52
C THR A 104 -5.42 7.94 -11.76
N TRP A 105 -5.98 6.82 -12.19
CA TRP A 105 -5.55 6.19 -13.44
C TRP A 105 -5.98 7.06 -14.62
N THR A 106 -5.06 7.35 -15.53
CA THR A 106 -5.31 8.04 -16.81
C THR A 106 -4.95 7.12 -17.97
N PRO A 107 -5.82 6.96 -18.99
CA PRO A 107 -5.55 6.18 -20.19
C PRO A 107 -4.43 6.78 -21.06
#